data_AF-A0A1G8S626-F1
#
_entry.id   AF-A0A1G8S626-F1
#
_cell.length_a   1.000
_cell.length_b   1.000
_cell.length_c   1.000
_cell.angle_alpha   90.00
_cell.angle_beta   90.00
_cell.angle_gamma   90.00
#
_symmetry.space_group_name_H-M   'P 1'
#
loop_
_entity.id
_entity.type
_entity.pdbx_description
1 polymer ?
#
loop_
_entity_poly.entity_id
_entity_poly.type
_entity_poly.pdbx_seq_one_letter_code
_entity_poly.pdbx_strand_id
1 'polypeptide(L)'
;MLELLITHIPSTMLHILTGMLVADVLFRGPAFPYRGTRLILLGAVAFLVLIPDIPKLFGVLYGHSLITVPLIAIVFAILMRTMLSMTLWGIWWRLSLVLIVSSLGIDYLGNGVHLFYPVSTDTYGVSIIKYEFFYILPVSLLLFLQLRK
;
A
#
# COMPACT_ATOMS: atom_id res chain seq x y z
N MET A 1 13.20 1.51 21.15
CA MET A 1 13.07 2.15 19.83
C MET A 1 13.73 1.34 18.72
N LEU A 2 15.00 0.93 18.88
CA LEU A 2 15.70 0.10 17.88
C LEU A 2 15.04 -1.29 17.67
N GLU A 3 14.67 -2.00 18.74
CA GLU A 3 13.96 -3.28 18.62
C GLU A 3 12.61 -3.13 17.93
N LEU A 4 11.85 -2.08 18.27
CA LEU A 4 10.55 -1.78 17.66
C LEU A 4 10.69 -1.54 16.15
N LEU A 5 11.71 -0.76 15.74
CA LEU A 5 12.04 -0.58 14.34
C LEU A 5 12.39 -1.91 13.65
N ILE A 6 13.24 -2.75 14.26
CA ILE A 6 13.66 -4.04 13.70
C ILE A 6 12.46 -4.98 13.52
N THR A 7 11.52 -5.00 14.47
CA THR A 7 10.31 -5.83 14.36
C THR A 7 9.33 -5.34 13.30
N HIS A 8 9.33 -4.05 12.96
CA HIS A 8 8.46 -3.50 11.92
C HIS A 8 9.04 -3.59 10.51
N ILE A 9 10.36 -3.74 10.34
CA ILE A 9 11.01 -3.84 9.01
C ILE A 9 10.35 -4.90 8.11
N PRO A 10 10.12 -6.16 8.57
CA PRO A 10 9.49 -7.16 7.72
C PRO A 10 8.09 -6.77 7.27
N SER A 11 7.28 -6.22 8.19
CA SER A 11 5.93 -5.74 7.91
C SER A 11 5.95 -4.62 6.89
N THR A 12 6.70 -3.57 7.17
CA THR A 12 6.86 -2.40 6.29
C THR A 12 7.35 -2.81 4.90
N MET A 13 8.30 -3.73 4.83
CA MET A 13 8.80 -4.23 3.54
C MET A 13 7.73 -5.02 2.78
N LEU A 14 6.94 -5.85 3.47
CA LEU A 14 5.82 -6.58 2.87
C LEU A 14 4.73 -5.63 2.33
N HIS A 15 4.43 -4.56 3.07
CA HIS A 15 3.53 -3.47 2.64
C HIS A 15 4.02 -2.80 1.35
N ILE A 16 5.29 -2.38 1.32
CA ILE A 16 5.91 -1.78 0.14
C ILE A 16 5.87 -2.71 -1.07
N LEU A 17 6.36 -3.95 -0.91
CA LEU A 17 6.47 -4.89 -2.01
C LEU A 17 5.09 -5.27 -2.59
N THR A 18 4.11 -5.49 -1.71
CA THR A 18 2.73 -5.78 -2.13
C THR A 18 2.12 -4.57 -2.80
N GLY A 19 2.32 -3.36 -2.26
CA GLY A 19 1.84 -2.12 -2.86
C GLY A 19 2.40 -1.91 -4.27
N MET A 20 3.71 -2.07 -4.44
CA MET A 20 4.36 -2.00 -5.74
C MET A 20 3.84 -3.06 -6.71
N LEU A 21 3.67 -4.31 -6.27
CA LEU A 21 3.15 -5.40 -7.11
C LEU A 21 1.72 -5.11 -7.58
N VAL A 22 0.84 -4.72 -6.66
CA VAL A 22 -0.57 -4.40 -6.98
C VAL A 22 -0.63 -3.18 -7.89
N ALA A 23 0.15 -2.13 -7.61
CA ALA A 23 0.22 -0.96 -8.47
C ALA A 23 0.72 -1.33 -9.87
N ASP A 24 1.77 -2.14 -9.98
CA ASP A 24 2.30 -2.57 -11.26
C ASP A 24 1.28 -3.37 -12.09
N VAL A 25 0.38 -4.12 -11.44
CA VAL A 25 -0.71 -4.85 -12.10
C VAL A 25 -1.82 -3.90 -12.55
N LEU A 26 -2.22 -2.94 -11.71
CA LEU A 26 -3.35 -2.04 -11.98
C LEU A 26 -3.00 -0.91 -12.95
N PHE A 27 -1.75 -0.46 -12.94
CA PHE A 27 -1.26 0.64 -13.76
C PHE A 27 -0.45 0.12 -14.95
N ARG A 28 -1.17 -0.55 -15.86
CA ARG A 28 -0.65 -1.10 -17.12
C ARG A 28 -1.35 -0.52 -18.34
N GLY A 29 -0.74 -0.77 -19.50
CA GLY A 29 -1.33 -0.48 -20.80
C GLY A 29 -0.81 0.80 -21.45
N PRO A 30 -1.44 1.27 -22.54
CA PRO A 30 -0.97 2.38 -23.35
C PRO A 30 -0.89 3.72 -22.59
N ALA A 31 -1.54 3.82 -21.43
CA ALA A 31 -1.41 4.96 -20.52
C ALA A 31 -0.03 5.06 -19.83
N PHE A 32 0.80 4.02 -19.93
CA PHE A 32 2.13 3.90 -19.33
C PHE A 32 3.22 3.64 -20.37
N PRO A 33 3.42 4.56 -21.34
CA PRO A 33 4.34 4.32 -22.46
C PRO A 33 5.82 4.34 -22.05
N TYR A 34 6.17 5.04 -20.96
CA TYR A 34 7.56 5.23 -20.55
C TYR A 34 7.93 4.42 -19.32
N ARG A 35 9.02 3.65 -19.41
CA ARG A 35 9.62 2.90 -18.29
C ARG A 35 9.96 3.81 -17.09
N GLY A 36 10.35 5.06 -17.35
CA GLY A 36 10.62 6.06 -16.30
C GLY A 36 9.37 6.40 -15.48
N THR A 37 8.23 6.64 -16.13
CA THR A 37 6.95 6.93 -15.46
C THR A 37 6.51 5.76 -14.58
N ARG A 38 6.69 4.52 -15.05
CA ARG A 38 6.43 3.30 -14.27
C ARG A 38 7.28 3.26 -13.00
N LEU A 39 8.59 3.49 -13.10
CA LEU A 39 9.48 3.49 -11.93
C LEU A 39 9.15 4.60 -10.93
N ILE A 40 8.83 5.81 -11.41
CA ILE A 40 8.43 6.92 -10.54
C ILE A 40 7.11 6.59 -9.82
N LEU A 41 6.12 6.02 -10.53
CA LEU A 41 4.87 5.57 -9.91
C LEU A 41 5.14 4.54 -8.82
N LEU A 42 5.99 3.53 -9.07
CA LEU A 42 6.29 2.49 -8.09
C LEU A 42 7.01 3.06 -6.87
N GLY A 43 7.93 4.01 -7.06
CA GLY A 43 8.58 4.74 -5.95
C GLY A 43 7.57 5.59 -5.15
N ALA A 44 6.66 6.28 -5.84
CA ALA A 44 5.61 7.05 -5.19
C ALA A 44 4.65 6.16 -4.39
N VAL A 45 4.31 4.99 -4.93
CA VAL A 45 3.49 3.98 -4.23
C VAL A 45 4.21 3.43 -3.01
N ALA A 46 5.51 3.11 -3.13
CA ALA A 46 6.32 2.64 -2.00
C ALA A 46 6.31 3.64 -0.83
N PHE A 47 6.27 4.95 -1.12
CA PHE A 47 6.09 5.98 -0.09
C PHE A 47 4.64 6.06 0.41
N LEU A 48 3.67 6.05 -0.51
CA LEU A 48 2.24 6.17 -0.21
C LEU A 48 1.74 5.12 0.79
N VAL A 49 2.15 3.86 0.62
CA VAL A 49 1.69 2.76 1.48
C VAL A 49 2.18 2.86 2.92
N LEU A 50 3.21 3.68 3.19
CA LEU A 50 3.71 3.93 4.53
C LEU A 50 2.96 5.04 5.26
N ILE A 51 2.19 5.86 4.54
CA ILE A 51 1.48 6.99 5.15
C ILE A 51 0.47 6.52 6.20
N PRO A 52 -0.36 5.49 5.96
CA PRO A 52 -1.20 4.90 6.99
C PRO A 52 -0.45 4.42 8.24
N ASP A 53 0.79 3.95 8.08
CA ASP A 53 1.62 3.37 9.13
C ASP A 53 2.30 4.42 10.01
N ILE A 54 2.58 5.61 9.48
CA ILE A 54 3.25 6.67 10.26
C ILE A 54 2.47 6.99 11.55
N PRO A 55 1.15 7.29 11.52
CA PRO A 55 0.38 7.48 12.74
C PRO A 55 0.41 6.28 13.70
N LYS A 56 0.44 5.05 13.15
CA LYS A 56 0.48 3.81 13.95
C LYS A 56 1.73 3.74 14.82
N LEU A 57 2.87 4.24 14.34
CA LEU A 57 4.11 4.36 15.13
C LEU A 57 3.98 5.29 16.34
N PHE A 58 3.02 6.21 16.33
CA PHE A 58 2.72 7.12 17.45
C PHE A 58 1.53 6.64 18.30
N GLY A 59 1.06 5.41 18.11
CA GLY A 59 -0.11 4.85 18.81
C GLY A 59 -1.45 5.37 18.29
N VAL A 60 -1.45 5.99 17.11
CA VAL A 60 -2.60 6.67 16.53
C VAL A 60 -3.12 5.87 15.32
N LEU A 61 -4.32 5.31 15.43
CA LEU A 61 -4.83 4.32 14.47
C LEU A 61 -5.74 4.89 13.36
N TYR A 62 -5.76 6.22 13.20
CA TYR A 62 -6.57 6.94 12.20
C TYR A 62 -6.27 6.54 10.74
N GLY A 63 -5.04 6.12 10.43
CA GLY A 63 -4.60 5.85 9.05
C GLY A 63 -5.16 4.58 8.42
N HIS A 64 -5.77 3.70 9.22
CA HIS A 64 -6.03 2.31 8.87
C HIS A 64 -7.54 1.97 8.77
N SER A 65 -8.28 2.75 7.98
CA SER A 65 -9.71 2.47 7.75
C SER A 65 -10.11 2.55 6.29
N LEU A 66 -11.23 1.91 5.96
CA LEU A 66 -11.83 1.98 4.62
C LEU A 66 -12.27 3.39 4.23
N ILE A 67 -12.38 4.30 5.20
CA ILE A 67 -12.73 5.71 4.97
C ILE A 67 -11.45 6.53 4.74
N THR A 68 -10.43 6.37 5.59
CA THR A 68 -9.23 7.22 5.53
C THR A 68 -8.32 6.87 4.37
N VAL A 69 -8.24 5.59 4.00
CA VAL A 69 -7.40 5.15 2.88
C VAL A 69 -7.79 5.79 1.54
N PRO A 70 -9.06 5.80 1.09
CA PRO A 70 -9.46 6.51 -0.13
C PRO A 70 -9.22 8.03 -0.07
N LEU A 71 -9.27 8.64 1.12
CA LEU A 71 -8.95 10.06 1.30
C LEU A 71 -7.46 10.35 1.16
N ILE A 72 -6.59 9.47 1.65
CA ILE A 72 -5.15 9.55 1.38
C ILE A 72 -4.88 9.36 -0.12
N ALA A 73 -5.57 8.40 -0.74
CA ALA A 73 -5.43 8.11 -2.17
C ALA A 73 -5.81 9.31 -3.07
N ILE A 74 -6.81 10.12 -2.72
CA ILE A 74 -7.21 11.25 -3.57
C ILE A 74 -6.14 12.35 -3.60
N VAL A 75 -5.48 12.61 -2.46
CA VAL A 75 -4.36 13.57 -2.39
C VAL A 75 -3.24 13.12 -3.33
N PHE A 76 -2.87 11.84 -3.28
CA PHE A 76 -1.87 11.29 -4.19
C PHE A 76 -2.32 11.23 -5.64
N ALA A 77 -3.61 10.96 -5.90
CA ALA A 77 -4.14 10.96 -7.25
C ALA A 77 -4.03 12.34 -7.91
N ILE A 78 -4.23 13.43 -7.14
CA ILE A 78 -4.01 14.80 -7.62
C ILE A 78 -2.55 15.02 -8.00
N LEU A 79 -1.61 14.59 -7.15
CA LEU A 79 -0.16 14.72 -7.42
C LEU A 79 0.26 13.92 -8.67
N MET A 80 -0.25 12.69 -8.81
CA MET A 80 0.08 11.80 -9.93
C MET A 80 -0.66 12.17 -11.22
N ARG A 81 -1.70 13.01 -11.17
CA ARG A 81 -2.51 13.37 -12.35
C ARG A 81 -1.70 14.04 -13.45
N THR A 82 -0.69 14.82 -13.09
CA THR A 82 0.19 15.52 -14.04
C THR A 82 1.15 14.56 -14.76
N MET A 83 1.41 13.39 -14.16
CA MET A 83 2.37 12.40 -14.66
C MET A 83 1.70 11.29 -15.47
N LEU A 84 0.39 11.10 -15.28
CA LEU A 84 -0.39 10.01 -15.86
C LEU A 84 -1.44 10.54 -16.84
N SER A 85 -1.58 9.89 -18.00
CA SER A 85 -2.61 10.24 -19.01
C SER A 85 -4.04 9.84 -18.60
N MET A 86 -4.21 9.28 -17.40
CA MET A 86 -5.49 8.83 -16.87
C MET A 86 -6.30 9.95 -16.24
N THR A 87 -7.62 9.75 -16.14
CA THR A 87 -8.49 10.65 -15.37
C THR A 87 -8.15 10.57 -13.87
N LEU A 88 -8.41 11.66 -13.13
CA LEU A 88 -8.20 11.71 -11.67
C LEU A 88 -8.92 10.55 -10.97
N TRP A 89 -10.17 10.30 -11.35
CA TRP A 89 -10.97 9.18 -10.85
C TRP A 89 -10.31 7.83 -11.13
N GLY A 90 -9.77 7.64 -12.34
CA GLY A 90 -9.04 6.43 -12.73
C GLY A 90 -7.81 6.16 -11.87
N ILE A 91 -7.08 7.21 -11.50
CA ILE A 91 -5.90 7.11 -10.63
C ILE A 91 -6.34 6.84 -9.19
N TRP A 92 -7.32 7.60 -8.71
CA TRP A 92 -7.84 7.51 -7.34
C TRP A 92 -8.32 6.11 -6.96
N TRP A 93 -9.18 5.48 -7.76
CA TRP A 93 -9.71 4.15 -7.40
C TRP A 93 -8.60 3.10 -7.39
N ARG A 94 -7.63 3.19 -8.32
CA ARG A 94 -6.49 2.26 -8.37
C ARG A 94 -5.58 2.44 -7.17
N LEU A 95 -5.23 3.69 -6.81
CA LEU A 95 -4.44 3.96 -5.60
C LEU A 95 -5.19 3.56 -4.33
N SER A 96 -6.51 3.75 -4.28
CA SER A 96 -7.33 3.25 -3.17
C SER A 96 -7.24 1.74 -3.08
N LEU A 97 -7.37 1.02 -4.20
CA LEU A 97 -7.25 -0.44 -4.22
C LEU A 97 -5.85 -0.91 -3.81
N VAL A 98 -4.79 -0.20 -4.24
CA VAL A 98 -3.41 -0.46 -3.78
C VAL A 98 -3.36 -0.39 -2.26
N LEU A 99 -3.74 0.74 -1.65
CA LEU A 99 -3.70 0.93 -0.20
C LEU A 99 -4.60 -0.05 0.56
N ILE A 100 -5.80 -0.37 0.04
CA ILE A 100 -6.69 -1.35 0.68
C ILE A 100 -6.02 -2.72 0.70
N VAL A 101 -5.38 -3.16 -0.38
CA VAL A 101 -4.74 -4.48 -0.44
C VAL A 101 -3.43 -4.49 0.35
N SER A 102 -2.57 -3.49 0.15
CA SER A 102 -1.21 -3.49 0.69
C SER A 102 -1.10 -2.98 2.12
N SER A 103 -2.00 -2.11 2.56
CA SER A 103 -2.00 -1.59 3.94
C SER A 103 -3.07 -2.29 4.76
N LEU A 104 -4.35 -2.06 4.45
CA LEU A 104 -5.44 -2.66 5.25
C LEU A 104 -5.45 -4.18 5.16
N GLY A 105 -5.23 -4.75 3.98
CA GLY A 105 -5.28 -6.18 3.74
C GLY A 105 -4.18 -6.94 4.47
N ILE A 106 -2.95 -6.44 4.43
CA ILE A 106 -1.81 -7.05 5.12
C ILE A 106 -2.02 -6.97 6.64
N ASP A 107 -2.40 -5.80 7.15
CA ASP A 107 -2.66 -5.64 8.57
C ASP A 107 -3.87 -6.47 9.05
N TYR A 108 -4.97 -6.51 8.28
CA TYR A 108 -6.12 -7.39 8.60
C TYR A 108 -5.72 -8.86 8.69
N LEU A 109 -4.82 -9.30 7.81
CA LEU A 109 -4.31 -10.67 7.81
C LEU A 109 -3.25 -10.92 8.89
N GLY A 110 -2.55 -9.90 9.38
CA GLY A 110 -1.46 -10.01 10.35
C GLY A 110 -1.80 -9.44 11.73
N ASN A 111 -1.75 -8.11 11.84
CA ASN A 111 -1.69 -7.36 13.10
C ASN A 111 -3.04 -6.77 13.57
N GLY A 112 -4.10 -6.90 12.78
CA GLY A 112 -5.38 -6.27 12.99
C GLY A 112 -5.46 -4.84 12.45
N VAL A 113 -6.67 -4.39 12.13
CA VAL A 113 -6.98 -3.11 11.48
C VAL A 113 -8.29 -2.53 12.02
N HIS A 114 -8.42 -1.20 12.03
CA HIS A 114 -9.66 -0.52 12.40
C HIS A 114 -10.51 -0.19 11.16
N LEU A 115 -11.02 -1.24 10.52
CA LEU A 115 -11.73 -1.18 9.23
C LEU A 115 -12.76 -0.04 9.13
N PHE A 116 -13.55 0.17 10.18
CA PHE A 116 -14.67 1.09 10.19
C PHE A 116 -14.42 2.40 10.97
N TYR A 117 -13.18 2.71 11.33
CA TYR A 117 -12.87 3.99 11.99
C TYR A 117 -13.24 5.20 11.10
N PRO A 118 -13.85 6.28 11.63
CA PRO A 118 -14.17 6.58 13.04
C PRO A 118 -15.50 6.04 13.57
N VAL A 119 -16.28 5.32 12.75
CA VAL A 119 -17.60 4.82 13.14
C VAL A 119 -17.51 3.76 14.24
N SER A 120 -16.48 2.93 14.20
CA SER A 120 -16.14 1.97 15.25
C SER A 120 -14.64 1.98 15.55
N THR A 121 -14.30 1.76 16.81
CA THR A 121 -12.92 1.61 17.31
C THR A 121 -12.50 0.15 17.46
N ASP A 122 -13.31 -0.80 16.99
CA ASP A 122 -12.99 -2.22 17.11
C ASP A 122 -11.80 -2.58 16.20
N THR A 123 -11.00 -3.54 16.66
CA THR A 123 -9.89 -4.11 15.88
C THR A 123 -10.36 -5.38 15.21
N TYR A 124 -10.19 -5.45 13.91
CA TYR A 124 -10.56 -6.60 13.09
C TYR A 124 -9.31 -7.26 12.54
N GLY A 125 -9.20 -8.57 12.66
CA GLY A 125 -8.09 -9.30 12.03
C GLY A 125 -8.22 -10.80 12.21
N VAL A 126 -7.58 -11.54 11.31
CA VAL A 126 -7.62 -13.02 11.28
C VAL A 126 -6.30 -13.66 11.68
N SER A 127 -5.23 -12.88 11.87
CA SER A 127 -3.90 -13.33 12.36
C SER A 127 -3.32 -14.54 11.61
N ILE A 128 -3.52 -14.58 10.29
CA ILE A 128 -3.01 -15.61 9.37
C ILE A 128 -1.51 -15.36 9.09
N ILE A 129 -1.12 -14.11 8.85
CA ILE A 129 0.26 -13.72 8.58
C ILE A 129 0.96 -13.47 9.93
N LYS A 130 1.55 -14.53 10.50
CA LYS A 130 2.35 -14.41 11.74
C LYS A 130 3.84 -14.16 11.49
N TYR A 131 4.32 -14.59 10.32
CA TYR A 131 5.73 -14.54 9.93
C TYR A 131 5.83 -13.89 8.56
N GLU A 132 5.74 -12.56 8.54
CA GLU A 132 5.72 -11.72 7.34
C GLU A 132 6.90 -12.00 6.39
N PHE A 133 8.05 -12.41 6.95
CA PHE A 133 9.24 -12.77 6.19
C PHE A 133 9.02 -13.87 5.14
N PHE A 134 8.15 -14.87 5.41
CA PHE A 134 7.88 -15.92 4.42
C PHE A 134 7.10 -15.41 3.20
N TYR A 135 6.39 -14.29 3.33
CA TYR A 135 5.61 -13.70 2.25
C TYR A 135 6.43 -12.70 1.43
N ILE A 136 7.48 -12.13 2.02
CA ILE A 136 8.40 -11.21 1.33
C ILE A 136 9.03 -11.87 0.10
N LEU A 137 9.55 -13.08 0.24
CA LEU A 137 10.25 -13.79 -0.84
C LEU A 137 9.35 -14.05 -2.07
N PRO A 138 8.16 -14.67 -1.95
CA PRO A 138 7.28 -14.88 -3.09
C PRO A 138 6.77 -13.57 -3.68
N VAL A 139 6.42 -12.56 -2.88
CA VAL A 139 5.98 -11.25 -3.40
C VAL A 139 7.12 -10.56 -4.17
N SER A 140 8.34 -10.61 -3.65
CA SER A 140 9.54 -10.06 -4.32
C SER A 140 9.80 -10.77 -5.65
N LEU A 141 9.71 -12.10 -5.68
CA LEU A 141 9.89 -12.88 -6.89
C LEU A 141 8.83 -12.54 -7.94
N LEU A 142 7.56 -12.45 -7.53
CA LEU A 142 6.47 -12.06 -8.42
C LEU A 142 6.67 -10.65 -8.97
N LEU A 143 7.01 -9.68 -8.12
CA LEU A 143 7.31 -8.32 -8.55
C LEU A 143 8.48 -8.30 -9.54
N PHE A 144 9.56 -9.04 -9.26
CA PHE A 144 10.70 -9.14 -10.16
C PHE A 144 10.33 -9.70 -11.53
N LEU A 145 9.58 -10.81 -11.58
CA LEU A 145 9.09 -11.41 -12.82
C LEU A 145 8.20 -10.43 -13.59
N GLN A 146 7.41 -9.66 -12.86
CA GLN A 146 6.47 -8.71 -13.42
C GLN A 146 7.17 -7.45 -14.00
N LEU A 147 8.27 -7.00 -13.39
CA LEU A 147 9.10 -5.89 -13.85
C LEU A 147 9.97 -6.24 -15.07
N ARG A 148 10.17 -7.53 -15.36
CA ARG A 148 10.88 -8.00 -16.56
C ARG A 148 10.04 -7.98 -17.84
N LYS A 149 8.72 -7.91 -17.70
CA LYS A 149 7.78 -7.73 -18.83
C LYS A 149 7.69 -6.26 -19.20
#